data_AF-A0AAV5U617-F1
#
_entry.id   AF-A0AAV5U617-F1
#
_cell.length_a   1.000
_cell.length_b   1.000
_cell.length_c   1.000
_cell.angle_alpha   90.00
_cell.angle_beta   90.00
_cell.angle_gamma   90.00
#
_symmetry.space_group_name_H-M   'P 1'
#
loop_
_entity.id
_entity.type
_entity.pdbx_description
1 polymer ?
#
loop_
_entity_poly.entity_id
_entity_poly.type
_entity_poly.pdbx_seq_one_letter_code
_entity_poly.pdbx_strand_id
1 'polypeptide(L)'
;MNPFGKGAERVAFYGQDLSTYVVKAAEESKEVLKKSEDIVLKEYLHTGKGMNTAKRYELSNQMQTIASFLAQKFVEDLKAKAGISQTVKFIKIRTISLQEETPVRFMSCEKRFAADAKFVRFTNNADYHIMEERAVALGVSMEFVQLVTAFSHWTHKASIRFLMVVDLEGVVGKIESEGKTGVLLTDPAIHCKDLTRYGPMNHGLGGMKTFFE
;
A
#
# COMPACT_ATOMS: atom_id res chain seq x y z
N MET A 1 -22.76 4.97 4.45
CA MET A 1 -21.52 5.05 5.27
C MET A 1 -20.89 6.40 5.04
N ASN A 2 -20.38 7.07 6.07
CA ASN A 2 -19.69 8.36 5.94
C ASN A 2 -18.18 8.11 5.75
N PRO A 3 -17.54 8.65 4.70
CA PRO A 3 -16.11 8.46 4.51
C PRO A 3 -15.32 9.29 5.53
N PHE A 4 -14.24 8.73 6.07
CA PHE A 4 -13.31 9.45 6.94
C PHE A 4 -12.14 10.07 6.15
N GLY A 5 -11.91 9.60 4.93
CA GLY A 5 -10.85 10.06 4.05
C GLY A 5 -11.26 10.08 2.60
N LYS A 6 -10.67 10.99 1.82
CA LYS A 6 -10.88 11.11 0.37
C LYS A 6 -9.54 11.40 -0.29
N GLY A 7 -9.13 10.51 -1.20
CA GLY A 7 -8.01 10.73 -2.11
C GLY A 7 -8.47 11.25 -3.47
N ALA A 8 -7.56 11.28 -4.44
CA ALA A 8 -7.87 11.69 -5.81
C ALA A 8 -8.86 10.75 -6.52
N GLU A 9 -8.74 9.45 -6.27
CA GLU A 9 -9.52 8.41 -6.97
C GLU A 9 -10.54 7.69 -6.09
N ARG A 10 -10.30 7.64 -4.76
CA ARG A 10 -11.07 6.80 -3.82
C ARG A 10 -11.48 7.53 -2.56
N VAL A 11 -12.59 7.09 -1.97
CA VAL A 11 -13.02 7.41 -0.60
C VAL A 11 -12.76 6.24 0.32
N ALA A 12 -12.45 6.53 1.59
CA ALA A 12 -12.11 5.56 2.61
C ALA A 12 -13.14 5.58 3.75
N PHE A 13 -13.53 4.39 4.21
CA PHE A 13 -14.50 4.15 5.27
C PHE A 13 -13.87 3.26 6.34
N TYR A 14 -14.19 3.51 7.61
CA TYR A 14 -13.89 2.56 8.67
C TYR A 14 -14.87 1.40 8.61
N GLY A 15 -14.40 0.21 8.97
CA GLY A 15 -15.22 -0.98 9.11
C GLY A 15 -14.62 -1.97 10.10
N GLN A 16 -15.31 -3.08 10.29
CA GLN A 16 -14.86 -4.18 11.14
C GLN A 16 -14.97 -5.50 10.37
N ASP A 17 -13.90 -6.26 10.33
CA ASP A 17 -13.88 -7.61 9.79
C ASP A 17 -14.38 -8.59 10.87
N LEU A 18 -15.61 -9.07 10.68
CA LEU A 18 -16.31 -10.01 11.57
C LEU A 18 -16.34 -11.45 11.02
N SER A 19 -15.47 -11.76 10.06
CA SER A 19 -15.42 -13.07 9.40
C SER A 19 -15.14 -14.22 10.37
N THR A 20 -15.81 -15.35 10.13
CA THR A 20 -15.55 -16.62 10.80
C THR A 20 -14.76 -17.55 9.89
N TYR A 21 -13.75 -18.21 10.44
CA TYR A 21 -12.94 -19.19 9.73
C TYR A 21 -12.97 -20.51 10.48
N VAL A 22 -13.15 -21.60 9.72
CA VAL A 22 -13.04 -22.95 10.27
C VAL A 22 -11.62 -23.43 10.06
N VAL A 23 -10.88 -23.65 11.14
CA VAL A 23 -9.57 -24.31 11.11
C VAL A 23 -9.78 -25.78 11.46
N LYS A 24 -9.14 -26.67 10.69
CA LYS A 24 -8.99 -28.06 11.11
C LYS A 24 -7.90 -28.11 12.16
N ALA A 25 -8.26 -28.40 13.40
CA ALA A 25 -7.27 -28.82 14.38
C ALA A 25 -6.79 -30.22 14.03
N ALA A 26 -5.58 -30.59 14.47
CA ALA A 26 -5.14 -31.97 14.41
C ALA A 26 -6.12 -32.82 15.25
N GLU A 27 -6.63 -33.92 14.68
CA GLU A 27 -7.65 -34.81 15.22
C GLU A 27 -9.06 -34.19 15.34
N GLU A 28 -9.87 -34.43 14.29
CA GLU A 28 -11.36 -34.38 14.15
C GLU A 28 -12.16 -33.19 14.74
N SER A 29 -11.53 -32.23 15.39
CA SER A 29 -12.16 -31.03 15.93
C SER A 29 -12.06 -29.87 14.94
N LYS A 30 -13.22 -29.33 14.55
CA LYS A 30 -13.32 -28.08 13.77
C LYS A 30 -13.38 -26.93 14.77
N GLU A 31 -12.34 -26.12 14.82
CA GLU A 31 -12.36 -24.88 15.60
C GLU A 31 -12.90 -23.74 14.73
N VAL A 32 -13.89 -23.01 15.23
CA VAL A 32 -14.42 -21.80 14.57
C VAL A 32 -13.75 -20.60 15.20
N LEU A 33 -12.79 -20.00 14.49
CA LEU A 33 -12.19 -18.73 14.88
C LEU A 33 -13.05 -17.58 14.38
N LYS A 34 -13.37 -16.65 15.29
CA LYS A 34 -13.98 -15.36 14.95
C LYS A 34 -12.89 -14.31 14.83
N LYS A 35 -12.82 -13.64 13.70
CA LYS A 35 -12.01 -12.45 13.55
C LYS A 35 -12.80 -11.22 13.98
N SER A 36 -12.13 -10.29 14.64
CA SER A 36 -12.63 -8.97 15.00
C SER A 36 -11.47 -8.00 14.81
N GLU A 37 -11.31 -7.52 13.58
CA GLU A 37 -10.21 -6.63 13.19
C GLU A 37 -10.75 -5.33 12.62
N ASP A 38 -10.23 -4.20 13.09
CA ASP A 38 -10.49 -2.90 12.49
C ASP A 38 -9.90 -2.85 11.07
N ILE A 39 -10.74 -2.48 10.10
CA ILE A 39 -10.36 -2.41 8.69
C ILE A 39 -10.67 -1.04 8.09
N VAL A 40 -10.02 -0.76 6.97
CA VAL A 40 -10.33 0.35 6.07
C VAL A 40 -10.86 -0.22 4.77
N LEU A 41 -12.05 0.23 4.38
CA LEU A 41 -12.65 -0.05 3.08
C LEU A 41 -12.46 1.15 2.17
N LYS A 42 -12.03 0.95 0.93
CA LYS A 42 -11.88 2.02 -0.06
C LYS A 42 -12.69 1.73 -1.31
N GLU A 43 -13.38 2.74 -1.81
CA GLU A 43 -14.21 2.67 -3.00
C GLU A 43 -13.85 3.80 -3.97
N TYR A 44 -13.85 3.53 -5.27
CA TYR A 44 -13.63 4.57 -6.28
C TYR A 44 -14.75 5.63 -6.25
N LEU A 45 -14.35 6.91 -6.31
CA LEU A 45 -15.24 8.08 -6.24
C LEU A 45 -16.34 8.06 -7.30
N HIS A 46 -16.01 7.58 -8.49
CA HIS A 46 -16.91 7.56 -9.61
C HIS A 46 -17.52 6.16 -9.74
N THR A 47 -18.84 6.06 -9.58
CA THR A 47 -19.63 4.84 -9.77
C THR A 47 -20.22 4.73 -11.19
N GLY A 48 -19.84 5.63 -12.10
CA GLY A 48 -20.26 5.60 -13.51
C GLY A 48 -19.86 4.31 -14.23
N LYS A 49 -20.48 4.04 -15.39
CA LYS A 49 -20.24 2.80 -16.18
C LYS A 49 -18.74 2.52 -16.35
N GLY A 50 -18.29 1.38 -15.84
CA GLY A 50 -16.91 0.89 -15.96
C GLY A 50 -15.94 1.36 -14.87
N MET A 51 -16.34 2.25 -13.96
CA MET A 51 -15.43 2.86 -12.99
C MET A 51 -15.31 2.08 -11.67
N ASN A 52 -16.37 1.41 -11.22
CA ASN A 52 -16.35 0.45 -10.11
C ASN A 52 -16.46 -0.98 -10.68
N THR A 53 -15.33 -1.56 -11.07
CA THR A 53 -15.25 -2.91 -11.66
C THR A 53 -14.23 -3.77 -10.93
N ALA A 54 -14.48 -5.08 -10.86
CA ALA A 54 -13.53 -6.05 -10.30
C ALA A 54 -12.11 -5.87 -10.85
N LYS A 55 -11.98 -5.71 -12.18
CA LYS A 55 -10.71 -5.51 -12.87
C LYS A 55 -9.89 -4.33 -12.32
N ARG A 56 -10.55 -3.23 -11.93
CA ARG A 56 -9.87 -2.05 -11.40
C ARG A 56 -9.30 -2.30 -10.01
N TYR A 57 -10.03 -3.00 -9.15
CA TYR A 57 -9.54 -3.40 -7.83
C TYR A 57 -8.50 -4.51 -7.91
N GLU A 58 -8.63 -5.44 -8.87
CA GLU A 58 -7.60 -6.44 -9.17
C GLU A 58 -6.28 -5.77 -9.58
N LEU A 59 -6.34 -4.72 -10.41
CA LEU A 59 -5.15 -3.97 -10.79
C LEU A 59 -4.49 -3.31 -9.56
N SER A 60 -5.27 -2.72 -8.66
CA SER A 60 -4.75 -2.19 -7.38
C SER A 60 -4.09 -3.29 -6.54
N ASN A 61 -4.71 -4.47 -6.42
CA ASN A 61 -4.12 -5.64 -5.74
C ASN A 61 -2.80 -6.08 -6.38
N GLN A 62 -2.73 -6.08 -7.72
CA GLN A 62 -1.50 -6.42 -8.44
C GLN A 62 -0.38 -5.43 -8.14
N MET A 63 -0.66 -4.11 -8.17
CA MET A 63 0.33 -3.09 -7.84
C MET A 63 0.83 -3.22 -6.40
N GLN A 64 -0.07 -3.38 -5.44
CA GLN A 64 0.31 -3.59 -4.04
C GLN A 64 1.16 -4.86 -3.87
N THR A 65 0.79 -5.95 -4.56
CA THR A 65 1.52 -7.23 -4.48
C THR A 65 2.93 -7.10 -5.04
N ILE A 66 3.09 -6.44 -6.19
CA ILE A 66 4.40 -6.17 -6.80
C ILE A 66 5.25 -5.30 -5.88
N ALA A 67 4.69 -4.21 -5.35
CA ALA A 67 5.39 -3.32 -4.43
C ALA A 67 5.82 -4.05 -3.14
N SER A 68 4.94 -4.90 -2.58
CA SER A 68 5.23 -5.73 -1.42
C SER A 68 6.38 -6.71 -1.67
N PHE A 69 6.38 -7.40 -2.82
CA PHE A 69 7.46 -8.29 -3.23
C PHE A 69 8.79 -7.55 -3.39
N LEU A 70 8.77 -6.39 -4.06
CA LEU A 70 9.95 -5.56 -4.25
C LEU A 70 10.49 -5.01 -2.93
N ALA A 71 9.61 -4.66 -1.99
CA ALA A 71 10.02 -4.21 -0.66
C ALA A 71 10.72 -5.32 0.13
N GLN A 72 10.26 -6.57 0.02
CA GLN A 72 10.96 -7.72 0.60
C GLN A 72 12.37 -7.86 0.02
N LYS A 73 12.51 -7.77 -1.31
CA LYS A 73 13.82 -7.82 -1.99
C LYS A 73 14.73 -6.65 -1.64
N PHE A 74 14.17 -5.46 -1.49
CA PHE A 74 14.91 -4.29 -1.03
C PHE A 74 15.45 -4.47 0.39
N VAL A 75 14.62 -4.97 1.32
CA VAL A 75 15.03 -5.23 2.71
C VAL A 75 16.08 -6.35 2.79
N GLU A 76 15.94 -7.41 2.00
CA GLU A 76 16.97 -8.45 1.86
C GLU A 76 18.31 -7.83 1.41
N ASP A 77 18.28 -6.99 0.37
CA ASP A 77 19.45 -6.30 -0.17
C ASP A 77 20.09 -5.32 0.84
N LEU A 78 19.28 -4.52 1.54
CA LEU A 78 19.74 -3.60 2.58
C LEU A 78 20.49 -4.32 3.69
N LYS A 79 19.93 -5.43 4.16
CA LYS A 79 20.56 -6.25 5.21
C LYS A 79 21.86 -6.86 4.70
N ALA A 80 21.85 -7.46 3.51
CA ALA A 80 23.00 -8.18 2.97
C ALA A 80 24.16 -7.24 2.55
N LYS A 81 23.86 -6.05 2.02
CA LYS A 81 24.85 -5.15 1.42
C LYS A 81 25.26 -4.00 2.33
N ALA A 82 24.38 -3.55 3.22
CA ALA A 82 24.61 -2.38 4.06
C ALA A 82 24.50 -2.66 5.57
N GLY A 83 24.11 -3.88 5.98
CA GLY A 83 23.90 -4.21 7.40
C GLY A 83 22.72 -3.45 8.05
N ILE A 84 21.88 -2.79 7.24
CA ILE A 84 20.74 -1.98 7.69
C ILE A 84 19.60 -2.94 8.04
N SER A 85 19.01 -2.75 9.23
CA SER A 85 18.00 -3.68 9.78
C SER A 85 16.58 -3.14 9.76
N GLN A 86 16.41 -1.85 9.42
CA GLN A 86 15.13 -1.20 9.17
C GLN A 86 14.35 -1.93 8.08
N THR A 87 13.02 -1.88 8.17
CA THR A 87 12.11 -2.62 7.29
C THR A 87 11.14 -1.68 6.58
N VAL A 88 10.81 -1.99 5.34
CA VAL A 88 9.74 -1.37 4.56
C VAL A 88 8.78 -2.49 4.15
N LYS A 89 7.50 -2.34 4.46
CA LYS A 89 6.46 -3.30 4.09
C LYS A 89 5.27 -2.60 3.48
N PHE A 90 4.50 -3.37 2.72
CA PHE A 90 3.20 -2.95 2.24
C PHE A 90 2.11 -3.75 2.97
N ILE A 91 1.04 -3.05 3.37
CA ILE A 91 -0.12 -3.71 3.96
C ILE A 91 -0.75 -4.67 2.94
N LYS A 92 -1.28 -5.79 3.43
CA LYS A 92 -2.03 -6.71 2.58
C LYS A 92 -3.39 -6.08 2.28
N ILE A 93 -3.73 -6.02 0.99
CA ILE A 93 -5.03 -5.59 0.53
C ILE A 93 -5.81 -6.75 -0.08
N ARG A 94 -7.13 -6.66 -0.07
CA ARG A 94 -8.06 -7.62 -0.68
C ARG A 94 -9.15 -6.87 -1.43
N THR A 95 -9.71 -7.47 -2.47
CA THR A 95 -10.96 -6.99 -3.07
C THR A 95 -12.12 -7.71 -2.41
N ILE A 96 -13.15 -6.96 -2.02
CA ILE A 96 -14.42 -7.49 -1.58
C ILE A 96 -15.51 -7.10 -2.57
N SER A 97 -16.47 -7.99 -2.77
CA SER A 97 -17.69 -7.76 -3.54
C SER A 97 -18.89 -7.71 -2.61
N LEU A 98 -19.70 -6.67 -2.73
CA LEU A 98 -20.97 -6.52 -2.03
C LEU A 98 -22.06 -7.16 -2.90
N GLN A 99 -22.23 -8.47 -2.76
CA GLN A 99 -23.10 -9.30 -3.61
C GLN A 99 -24.59 -8.98 -3.45
N GLU A 100 -24.99 -8.44 -2.30
CA GLU A 100 -26.38 -8.07 -2.01
C GLU A 100 -26.79 -6.73 -2.68
N GLU A 101 -25.86 -6.03 -3.32
CA GLU A 101 -26.11 -4.76 -4.00
C GLU A 101 -26.27 -4.94 -5.51
N THR A 102 -27.20 -4.20 -6.12
CA THR A 102 -27.41 -4.16 -7.58
C THR A 102 -27.25 -2.72 -8.09
N PRO A 103 -26.27 -2.44 -8.99
CA PRO A 103 -25.24 -3.37 -9.48
C PRO A 103 -24.27 -3.78 -8.37
N VAL A 104 -23.62 -4.95 -8.53
CA VAL A 104 -22.60 -5.43 -7.59
C VAL A 104 -21.52 -4.37 -7.42
N ARG A 105 -21.27 -3.98 -6.18
CA ARG A 105 -20.22 -3.01 -5.83
C ARG A 105 -18.98 -3.73 -5.34
N PHE A 106 -17.83 -3.17 -5.66
CA PHE A 106 -16.54 -3.66 -5.20
C PHE A 106 -15.87 -2.60 -4.33
N MET A 107 -15.06 -3.07 -3.37
CA MET A 107 -14.20 -2.22 -2.54
C MET A 107 -12.85 -2.92 -2.32
N SER A 108 -11.80 -2.15 -2.05
CA SER A 108 -10.58 -2.70 -1.46
C SER A 108 -10.68 -2.68 0.06
N CYS A 109 -10.16 -3.72 0.71
CA CYS A 109 -10.13 -3.89 2.15
C CYS A 109 -8.69 -4.08 2.61
N GLU A 110 -8.28 -3.32 3.62
CA GLU A 110 -6.98 -3.39 4.27
C GLU A 110 -7.12 -3.27 5.79
N LYS A 111 -6.14 -3.76 6.56
CA LYS A 111 -6.13 -3.57 8.02
C LYS A 111 -6.00 -2.08 8.34
N ARG A 112 -6.73 -1.60 9.34
CA ARG A 112 -6.60 -0.22 9.80
C ARG A 112 -5.25 -0.03 10.49
N PHE A 113 -4.57 1.08 10.20
CA PHE A 113 -3.44 1.51 11.03
C PHE A 113 -3.90 1.77 12.47
N ALA A 114 -2.96 1.72 13.43
CA ALA A 114 -3.27 2.06 14.82
C ALA A 114 -3.86 3.49 14.90
N ALA A 115 -4.81 3.72 15.80
CA ALA A 115 -5.57 4.97 15.84
C ALA A 115 -4.71 6.21 16.14
N ASP A 116 -3.59 6.03 16.83
CA ASP A 116 -2.59 7.03 17.16
C ASP A 116 -1.46 7.14 16.12
N ALA A 117 -1.46 6.28 15.10
CA ALA A 117 -0.45 6.31 14.05
C ALA A 117 -0.60 7.56 13.17
N LYS A 118 0.53 8.24 12.92
CA LYS A 118 0.57 9.40 12.04
C LYS A 118 0.80 8.93 10.61
N PHE A 119 -0.20 9.16 9.76
CA PHE A 119 -0.11 8.87 8.32
C PHE A 119 0.75 9.92 7.61
N VAL A 120 1.70 9.46 6.80
CA VAL A 120 2.69 10.28 6.12
C VAL A 120 2.76 9.88 4.65
N ARG A 121 2.64 10.86 3.76
CA ARG A 121 2.99 10.72 2.36
C ARG A 121 4.45 11.14 2.19
N PHE A 122 5.30 10.19 1.80
CA PHE A 122 6.72 10.41 1.57
C PHE A 122 6.98 10.88 0.15
N THR A 123 6.35 10.24 -0.83
CA THR A 123 6.42 10.58 -2.24
C THR A 123 5.03 10.51 -2.87
N ASN A 124 4.84 11.11 -4.05
CA ASN A 124 3.66 10.85 -4.89
C ASN A 124 4.07 10.25 -6.24
N ASN A 125 3.13 10.07 -7.15
CA ASN A 125 3.40 9.60 -8.52
C ASN A 125 3.75 10.72 -9.52
N ALA A 126 4.02 11.93 -9.05
CA ALA A 126 4.42 13.08 -9.83
C ALA A 126 5.76 13.62 -9.30
N ASP A 127 5.75 14.78 -8.65
CA ASP A 127 6.95 15.51 -8.21
C ASP A 127 6.85 15.99 -6.75
N TYR A 128 6.30 15.15 -5.87
CA TYR A 128 6.29 15.44 -4.45
C TYR A 128 7.26 14.51 -3.73
N HIS A 129 8.12 15.12 -2.93
CA HIS A 129 8.86 14.49 -1.85
C HIS A 129 8.56 15.24 -0.57
N ILE A 130 8.47 14.53 0.55
CA ILE A 130 8.26 15.18 1.85
C ILE A 130 9.49 16.03 2.21
N MET A 131 9.24 17.31 2.52
CA MET A 131 10.27 18.21 3.02
C MET A 131 10.67 17.84 4.46
N GLU A 132 11.94 18.08 4.82
CA GLU A 132 12.49 17.71 6.14
C GLU A 132 11.68 18.33 7.29
N GLU A 133 11.33 19.61 7.19
CA GLU A 133 10.57 20.32 8.22
C GLU A 133 9.20 19.67 8.43
N ARG A 134 8.58 19.18 7.34
CA ARG A 134 7.30 18.50 7.39
C ARG A 134 7.44 17.09 8.00
N ALA A 135 8.50 16.36 7.65
CA ALA A 135 8.78 15.05 8.24
C ALA A 135 9.00 15.16 9.76
N VAL A 136 9.82 16.12 10.19
CA VAL A 136 10.08 16.41 11.61
C VAL A 136 8.81 16.81 12.36
N ALA A 137 7.97 17.68 11.78
CA ALA A 137 6.68 18.06 12.37
C ALA A 137 5.73 16.86 12.55
N LEU A 138 5.83 15.85 11.69
CA LEU A 138 5.08 14.60 11.79
C LEU A 138 5.74 13.59 12.74
N GLY A 139 6.92 13.90 13.30
CA GLY A 139 7.67 13.01 14.19
C GLY A 139 8.37 11.87 13.43
N VAL A 140 8.66 12.07 12.14
CA VAL A 140 9.37 11.11 11.30
C VAL A 140 10.83 11.53 11.17
N SER A 141 11.76 10.61 11.48
CA SER A 141 13.18 10.87 11.28
C SER A 141 13.54 10.84 9.79
N MET A 142 14.56 11.62 9.42
CA MET A 142 15.04 11.67 8.04
C MET A 142 15.61 10.33 7.55
N GLU A 143 16.05 9.45 8.45
CA GLU A 143 16.45 8.09 8.09
C GLU A 143 15.31 7.31 7.43
N PHE A 144 14.06 7.44 7.91
CA PHE A 144 12.91 6.78 7.28
C PHE A 144 12.51 7.45 5.97
N VAL A 145 12.62 8.78 5.87
CA VAL A 145 12.40 9.50 4.61
C VAL A 145 13.38 9.01 3.55
N GLN A 146 14.67 8.91 3.89
CA GLN A 146 15.71 8.41 3.00
C GLN A 146 15.52 6.93 2.65
N LEU A 147 15.15 6.09 3.63
CA LEU A 147 14.87 4.67 3.40
C LEU A 147 13.74 4.46 2.38
N VAL A 148 12.64 5.18 2.54
CA VAL A 148 11.46 5.09 1.67
C VAL A 148 11.77 5.66 0.29
N THR A 149 12.47 6.80 0.20
CA THR A 149 12.88 7.38 -1.09
C THR A 149 13.87 6.48 -1.82
N ALA A 150 14.81 5.87 -1.10
CA ALA A 150 15.77 4.90 -1.64
C ALA A 150 15.09 3.64 -2.18
N PHE A 151 13.93 3.24 -1.63
CA PHE A 151 13.14 2.13 -2.19
C PHE A 151 12.68 2.42 -3.62
N SER A 152 12.13 3.60 -3.92
CA SER A 152 11.76 3.99 -5.29
C SER A 152 12.98 3.92 -6.22
N HIS A 153 14.11 4.52 -5.84
CA HIS A 153 15.35 4.46 -6.62
C HIS A 153 15.83 3.01 -6.81
N TRP A 154 15.80 2.19 -5.76
CA TRP A 154 16.21 0.80 -5.81
C TRP A 154 15.33 0.00 -6.78
N THR A 155 14.00 0.17 -6.77
CA THR A 155 13.11 -0.56 -7.71
C THR A 155 13.40 -0.22 -9.17
N HIS A 156 13.71 1.05 -9.44
CA HIS A 156 14.16 1.49 -10.77
C HIS A 156 15.48 0.81 -11.18
N LYS A 157 16.46 0.74 -10.27
CA LYS A 157 17.73 0.06 -10.55
C LYS A 157 17.57 -1.46 -10.69
N ALA A 158 16.88 -2.10 -9.74
CA ALA A 158 16.72 -3.55 -9.65
C ALA A 158 15.91 -4.12 -10.83
N SER A 159 14.98 -3.33 -11.38
CA SER A 159 14.21 -3.70 -12.57
C SER A 159 14.91 -3.38 -13.90
N ILE A 160 16.20 -3.01 -13.88
CA ILE A 160 16.95 -2.58 -15.08
C ILE A 160 16.21 -1.41 -15.77
N ARG A 161 15.76 -0.46 -14.96
CA ARG A 161 15.02 0.74 -15.38
C ARG A 161 13.66 0.45 -16.01
N PHE A 162 13.09 -0.74 -15.83
CA PHE A 162 11.81 -1.11 -16.42
C PHE A 162 10.62 -0.51 -15.68
N LEU A 163 10.65 -0.52 -14.34
CA LEU A 163 9.59 0.02 -13.49
C LEU A 163 10.15 0.77 -12.28
N MET A 164 9.34 1.63 -11.68
CA MET A 164 9.63 2.33 -10.44
C MET A 164 8.36 2.37 -9.59
N VAL A 165 8.47 1.97 -8.32
CA VAL A 165 7.37 2.10 -7.36
C VAL A 165 7.42 3.50 -6.76
N VAL A 166 6.29 4.20 -6.75
CA VAL A 166 6.11 5.58 -6.29
C VAL A 166 4.81 5.70 -5.49
N ASP A 167 4.41 6.91 -5.11
CA ASP A 167 3.26 7.16 -4.24
C ASP A 167 3.39 6.40 -2.91
N LEU A 168 4.52 6.63 -2.24
CA LEU A 168 4.86 5.94 -1.01
C LEU A 168 4.24 6.69 0.17
N GLU A 169 3.15 6.13 0.69
CA GLU A 169 2.43 6.68 1.85
C GLU A 169 2.06 5.60 2.87
N GLY A 170 2.06 5.96 4.15
CA GLY A 170 1.84 5.00 5.23
C GLY A 170 2.21 5.52 6.61
N VAL A 171 2.63 4.62 7.50
CA VAL A 171 2.97 4.95 8.89
C VAL A 171 4.36 4.44 9.26
N VAL A 172 5.06 5.20 10.09
CA VAL A 172 6.30 4.77 10.74
C VAL A 172 5.96 4.21 12.11
N GLY A 173 6.47 3.03 12.45
CA GLY A 173 6.19 2.42 13.74
C GLY A 173 6.80 1.04 13.91
N LYS A 174 6.48 0.39 15.03
CA LYS A 174 6.86 -1.00 15.26
C LYS A 174 6.06 -1.91 14.33
N ILE A 175 6.76 -2.64 13.47
CA ILE A 175 6.14 -3.63 12.60
C ILE A 175 6.05 -4.93 13.40
N GLU A 176 4.84 -5.22 13.91
CA GLU A 176 4.54 -6.27 14.90
C GLU A 176 5.17 -7.63 14.57
N SER A 177 5.23 -8.01 13.28
CA SER A 177 5.81 -9.28 12.84
C SER A 177 7.33 -9.40 13.06
N GLU A 178 8.04 -8.29 13.30
CA GLU A 178 9.50 -8.24 13.37
C GLU A 178 10.05 -7.59 14.64
N GLY A 179 9.21 -6.96 15.46
CA GLY A 179 9.64 -6.22 16.66
C GLY A 179 10.52 -5.00 16.36
N LYS A 180 10.67 -4.63 15.08
CA LYS A 180 11.54 -3.58 14.58
C LYS A 180 10.73 -2.34 14.20
N THR A 181 11.32 -1.17 14.42
CA THR A 181 10.81 0.07 13.84
C THR A 181 11.04 0.05 12.34
N GLY A 182 10.00 0.34 11.57
CA GLY A 182 10.03 0.37 10.12
C GLY A 182 8.87 1.19 9.56
N VAL A 183 8.63 1.03 8.26
CA VAL A 183 7.58 1.75 7.55
C VAL A 183 6.57 0.75 6.99
N LEU A 184 5.29 0.94 7.30
CA LEU A 184 4.18 0.19 6.71
C LEU A 184 3.42 1.09 5.74
N LEU A 185 3.56 0.80 4.46
CA LEU A 185 3.03 1.55 3.34
C LEU A 185 1.72 0.95 2.80
N THR A 186 0.95 1.76 2.08
CA THR A 186 -0.22 1.32 1.33
C THR A 186 -0.37 2.10 0.02
N ASP A 187 -1.25 1.61 -0.86
CA ASP A 187 -1.71 2.29 -2.07
C ASP A 187 -0.59 2.82 -3.01
N PRO A 188 0.46 2.05 -3.33
CA PRO A 188 1.50 2.51 -4.23
C PRO A 188 0.98 2.68 -5.66
N ALA A 189 1.67 3.54 -6.40
CA ALA A 189 1.61 3.60 -7.85
C ALA A 189 2.89 3.01 -8.47
N ILE A 190 2.83 2.64 -9.74
CA ILE A 190 3.97 2.10 -10.48
C ILE A 190 4.09 2.84 -11.81
N HIS A 191 5.22 3.50 -12.02
CA HIS A 191 5.65 3.94 -13.33
C HIS A 191 6.35 2.78 -14.03
N CYS A 192 6.09 2.53 -15.31
CA CYS A 192 6.84 1.55 -16.08
C CYS A 192 6.93 1.91 -17.57
N LYS A 193 7.85 1.28 -18.30
CA LYS A 193 8.01 1.53 -19.75
C LYS A 193 6.76 1.20 -20.58
N ASP A 194 5.89 0.32 -20.07
CA ASP A 194 4.65 -0.08 -20.72
C ASP A 194 3.45 0.67 -20.13
N LEU A 195 3.04 1.76 -20.80
CA LEU A 195 1.93 2.61 -20.38
C LEU A 195 0.56 1.90 -20.37
N THR A 196 0.45 0.69 -20.93
CA THR A 196 -0.80 -0.09 -20.88
C THR A 196 -0.98 -0.80 -19.53
N ARG A 197 0.08 -0.85 -18.69
CA ARG A 197 0.06 -1.49 -17.37
C ARG A 197 -0.18 -0.47 -16.27
N TYR A 198 -0.70 -0.96 -15.14
CA TYR A 198 -0.83 -0.21 -13.87
C TYR A 198 -1.78 0.98 -13.88
N GLY A 199 -2.52 1.18 -14.98
CA GLY A 199 -3.64 2.11 -15.05
C GLY A 199 -3.20 3.56 -15.18
N PRO A 200 -4.12 4.52 -14.99
CA PRO A 200 -3.90 5.93 -15.31
C PRO A 200 -2.77 6.60 -14.51
N MET A 201 -2.39 6.02 -13.36
CA MET A 201 -1.34 6.56 -12.50
C MET A 201 0.08 6.24 -12.97
N ASN A 202 0.23 5.43 -14.01
CA ASN A 202 1.50 5.13 -14.66
C ASN A 202 1.87 6.25 -15.64
N HIS A 203 2.78 7.12 -15.22
CA HIS A 203 3.30 8.22 -16.05
C HIS A 203 4.56 7.85 -16.84
N GLY A 204 4.89 6.54 -16.89
CA GLY A 204 5.99 5.98 -17.65
C GLY A 204 7.35 6.61 -17.40
N LEU A 205 8.14 6.74 -18.47
CA LEU A 205 9.49 7.31 -18.40
C LEU A 205 9.50 8.77 -17.94
N GLY A 206 8.45 9.54 -18.26
CA GLY A 206 8.31 10.92 -17.80
C GLY A 206 8.21 11.00 -16.29
N GLY A 207 7.30 10.22 -15.69
CA GLY A 207 7.17 10.15 -14.23
C GLY A 207 8.43 9.64 -13.52
N MET A 208 9.14 8.68 -14.11
CA MET A 208 10.43 8.24 -13.57
C MET A 208 11.50 9.32 -13.61
N LYS A 209 11.54 10.12 -14.70
CA LYS A 209 12.50 11.21 -14.85
C LYS A 209 12.24 12.29 -13.81
N THR A 210 10.99 12.73 -13.70
CA THR A 210 10.56 13.75 -12.72
C THR A 210 10.89 13.34 -11.29
N PHE A 211 10.78 12.05 -10.94
CA PHE A 211 11.16 11.59 -9.59
C PHE A 211 12.63 11.89 -9.21
N PHE A 212 13.54 11.99 -10.19
CA PHE A 212 14.97 12.23 -9.98
C PHE A 212 15.40 13.68 -10.22
N GLU A 213 14.49 14.56 -10.65
CA GLU A 213 14.76 15.99 -10.82
C GLU A 213 14.65 16.74 -9.48
#